data_AF-D4D079-F1
#
_entry.id   AF-D4D079-F1
#
_cell.length_a   1.000
_cell.length_b   1.000
_cell.length_c   1.000
_cell.angle_alpha   90.00
_cell.angle_beta   90.00
_cell.angle_gamma   90.00
#
_symmetry.space_group_name_H-M   'P 1'
#
loop_
_entity.id
_entity.type
_entity.pdbx_description
1 polymer ?
#
loop_
_entity_poly.entity_id
_entity_poly.type
_entity_poly.pdbx_seq_one_letter_code
_entity_poly.pdbx_strand_id
1 'polypeptide(L)' 'MAQKEKVLLAYSGGLDTSCILAWLLEQGHEVVCFLADVGQAEDFKEAERKALAVGAKKLVVEDLKKEFVEDLCFKAIQCN' A
#
# COMPACT_ATOMS: atom_id res chain seq x y z
N MET A 1 19.37 -13.56 15.08
CA MET A 1 19.00 -12.21 14.61
C MET A 1 17.96 -12.39 13.52
N ALA A 2 16.88 -11.61 13.51
CA ALA A 2 15.90 -11.67 12.43
C ALA A 2 16.61 -11.35 11.11
N GLN A 3 16.33 -12.15 10.06
CA GLN A 3 16.93 -11.97 8.76
C GLN A 3 16.41 -10.66 8.15
N LYS A 4 17.31 -9.80 7.65
CA LYS A 4 16.92 -8.57 6.95
C LYS A 4 16.30 -8.93 5.61
N GLU A 5 14.98 -8.98 5.58
CA GLU A 5 14.19 -9.32 4.40
C GLU A 5 13.68 -8.07 3.67
N LYS A 6 13.31 -8.26 2.40
CA LYS A 6 12.54 -7.28 1.63
C LYS A 6 11.06 -7.51 1.88
N VAL A 7 10.36 -6.47 2.29
CA VAL A 7 8.93 -6.51 2.61
C VAL A 7 8.17 -5.63 1.63
N LEU A 8 7.10 -6.18 1.04
CA LEU A 8 6.11 -5.41 0.32
C LEU A 8 4.93 -5.11 1.27
N LEU A 9 4.76 -3.85 1.65
CA LEU A 9 3.71 -3.41 2.56
C LEU A 9 2.53 -2.82 1.78
N ALA A 10 1.34 -3.37 1.96
CA ALA A 10 0.11 -2.69 1.56
C ALA A 10 -0.07 -1.43 2.42
N TYR A 11 0.04 -0.26 1.80
CA TYR A 11 0.18 1.03 2.46
C TYR A 11 -0.95 1.97 2.04
N SER A 12 -1.76 2.37 3.01
CA SER A 12 -2.91 3.28 2.80
C SER A 12 -2.58 4.76 3.01
N GLY A 13 -1.40 5.12 3.50
CA GLY A 13 -1.10 6.51 3.91
C GLY A 13 -1.65 6.89 5.30
N GLY A 14 -2.48 6.04 5.91
CA GLY A 14 -3.03 6.22 7.26
C GLY A 14 -1.99 6.17 8.38
N LEU A 15 -2.44 6.42 9.61
CA LEU A 15 -1.57 6.35 10.79
C LEU A 15 -1.02 4.93 10.99
N ASP A 16 -1.89 3.93 11.00
CA ASP A 16 -1.53 2.54 11.31
C ASP A 16 -0.47 1.99 10.36
N THR A 17 -0.69 2.15 9.04
CA THR A 17 0.24 1.69 8.01
C THR A 17 1.55 2.48 8.02
N SER A 18 1.54 3.73 8.48
CA SER A 18 2.77 4.52 8.69
C SER A 18 3.57 4.06 9.91
N CYS A 19 2.89 3.71 11.01
CA CYS A 19 3.53 3.12 12.18
C CYS A 19 4.13 1.73 11.86
N ILE A 20 3.41 0.91 11.09
CA ILE A 20 3.91 -0.41 10.65
C ILE A 20 5.14 -0.24 9.75
N LEU A 21 5.13 0.72 8.82
CA LEU A 21 6.29 1.03 8.00
C LEU A 21 7.51 1.40 8.86
N ALA A 22 7.35 2.33 9.79
CA ALA A 22 8.42 2.73 10.70
C ALA A 22 8.94 1.54 11.51
N TRP A 23 8.04 0.71 12.04
CA TRP A 23 8.40 -0.46 12.83
C TRP A 23 9.19 -1.50 12.02
N LEU A 24 8.78 -1.79 10.78
CA LEU A 24 9.51 -2.70 9.88
C LEU A 24 10.92 -2.18 9.54
N LEU A 25 11.06 -0.87 9.34
CA LEU A 25 12.35 -0.23 9.13
C LEU A 25 13.24 -0.32 10.37
N GLU A 26 12.68 -0.14 11.58
CA GLU A 26 13.39 -0.33 12.86
C GLU A 26 13.85 -1.77 13.08
N GLN A 27 13.09 -2.76 12.60
CA GLN A 27 13.53 -4.16 12.59
C GLN A 27 14.64 -4.43 11.55
N GLY A 28 14.98 -3.44 10.72
CA GLY A 28 16.05 -3.49 9.73
C GLY A 28 15.64 -4.08 8.38
N HIS A 29 14.33 -4.17 8.10
CA HIS A 29 13.82 -4.62 6.81
C HIS A 29 13.94 -3.52 5.75
N GLU A 30 14.07 -3.94 4.49
CA GLU A 30 13.92 -3.04 3.35
C GLU A 30 12.44 -3.07 2.91
N VAL A 31 11.72 -1.97 3.09
CA VAL A 31 10.28 -1.92 2.82
C VAL A 31 9.98 -1.18 1.51
N VAL A 32 9.23 -1.82 0.63
CA VAL A 32 8.56 -1.18 -0.52
C VAL A 32 7.08 -1.10 -0.18
N CYS A 33 6.47 0.06 -0.39
CA CYS A 33 5.05 0.26 -0.17
C CYS A 33 4.27 0.06 -1.47
N PHE A 34 3.05 -0.45 -1.35
CA PHE A 34 2.10 -0.62 -2.44
C PHE A 34 0.76 0.01 -2.06
N LEU A 35 0.22 0.86 -2.92
CA LEU A 35 -1.08 1.49 -2.75
C LEU A 35 -1.95 1.15 -3.97
N ALA A 36 -3.11 0.56 -3.72
CA ALA A 36 -4.11 0.25 -4.74
C ALA A 36 -5.14 1.39 -4.83
N ASP A 37 -5.25 2.05 -5.97
CA ASP A 37 -6.38 2.95 -6.27
C ASP A 37 -7.56 2.10 -6.77
N VAL A 38 -8.54 1.92 -5.90
CA VAL A 38 -9.81 1.23 -6.15
C VAL A 38 -10.99 2.20 -6.21
N GLY A 39 -10.72 3.51 -6.35
CA GLY A 39 -11.73 4.57 -6.44
C GLY A 39 -11.92 5.41 -5.18
N GLN A 40 -11.01 5.31 -4.21
CA GLN A 40 -10.99 6.18 -3.05
C GLN A 40 -10.60 7.62 -3.41
N ALA A 41 -11.22 8.60 -2.74
CA ALA A 41 -10.94 10.02 -2.94
C ALA A 41 -9.80 10.48 -2.00
N GLU A 42 -8.58 10.07 -2.30
CA GLU A 42 -7.38 10.36 -1.47
C GLU A 42 -6.28 11.06 -2.28
N ASP A 43 -5.38 11.75 -1.59
CA ASP A 43 -4.19 12.33 -2.20
C ASP A 43 -3.03 11.32 -2.22
N PHE A 44 -2.91 10.61 -3.33
CA PHE A 44 -1.84 9.62 -3.52
C PHE A 44 -0.44 10.22 -3.53
N LYS A 45 -0.29 11.50 -3.91
CA LYS A 45 1.02 12.18 -3.87
C LYS A 45 1.43 12.47 -2.44
N GLU A 46 0.48 12.85 -1.58
CA GLU A 46 0.78 13.03 -0.17
C GLU A 46 1.09 11.69 0.52
N ALA A 47 0.39 10.62 0.16
CA ALA A 47 0.73 9.27 0.62
C ALA A 47 2.15 8.84 0.18
N GLU A 48 2.55 9.15 -1.06
CA GLU A 48 3.91 8.93 -1.55
C GLU A 48 4.95 9.71 -0.76
N ARG A 49 4.74 11.01 -0.58
CA ARG A 49 5.63 11.87 0.21
C ARG A 49 5.78 11.35 1.64
N LYS A 50 4.68 10.94 2.25
CA LYS A 50 4.67 10.39 3.62
C LYS A 50 5.42 9.07 3.71
N ALA A 51 5.19 8.13 2.79
CA ALA A 51 5.89 6.85 2.77
C ALA A 51 7.41 7.03 2.63
N LEU A 52 7.84 7.89 1.70
CA LEU A 52 9.25 8.20 1.48
C LEU A 52 9.87 8.92 2.68
N ALA A 53 9.13 9.85 3.31
CA ALA A 53 9.60 10.57 4.49
C ALA A 53 9.83 9.65 5.70
N VAL A 54 9.01 8.60 5.85
CA VAL A 54 9.20 7.59 6.91
C VAL A 54 10.38 6.66 6.61
N GLY A 55 10.74 6.48 5.33
CA GLY A 55 11.92 5.71 4.91
C GLY A 55 11.62 4.50 4.03
N ALA A 56 10.42 4.42 3.44
CA ALA A 56 10.15 3.42 2.41
C ALA A 56 11.12 3.57 1.23
N LYS A 57 11.56 2.45 0.66
CA LYS A 57 12.46 2.44 -0.51
C LYS A 57 11.78 2.97 -1.76
N LYS A 58 10.48 2.70 -1.90
CA LYS A 58 9.62 3.10 -3.03
C LYS A 58 8.16 2.98 -2.60
N LEU A 59 7.28 3.83 -3.13
CA LEU A 59 5.85 3.58 -3.19
C LEU A 59 5.47 3.22 -4.63
N VAL A 60 4.69 2.16 -4.81
CA VAL A 60 4.04 1.82 -6.08
C VAL A 60 2.56 2.12 -5.93
N VAL A 61 2.02 2.94 -6.82
CA VAL A 61 0.60 3.26 -6.88
C VAL A 61 0.04 2.65 -8.16
N GLU A 62 -0.94 1.76 -8.04
CA GLU A 62 -1.58 1.11 -9.19
C GLU A 62 -3.06 1.46 -9.27
N ASP A 63 -3.52 1.81 -10.47
CA ASP A 63 -4.94 2.01 -10.77
C ASP A 63 -5.62 0.66 -11.01
N LEU A 64 -6.37 0.19 -10.01
CA LEU A 64 -7.07 -1.09 -10.03
C LEU A 64 -8.59 -0.91 -10.15
N LYS A 65 -9.09 0.29 -10.46
CA LYS A 65 -10.54 0.56 -10.55
C LYS A 65 -11.23 -0.36 -11.55
N LYS A 66 -10.63 -0.53 -12.73
CA LYS A 66 -11.21 -1.36 -13.80
C LYS A 66 -11.27 -2.84 -13.40
N GLU A 67 -10.16 -3.38 -12.89
CA GLU A 67 -10.07 -4.76 -12.42
C GLU A 67 -11.04 -5.00 -11.25
N PHE A 68 -11.12 -4.07 -10.30
CA PHE A 68 -12.05 -4.15 -9.18
C PHE A 68 -13.51 -4.26 -9.65
N VAL A 69 -13.90 -3.48 -10.66
CA VAL A 69 -15.27 -3.53 -11.21
C VAL A 69 -15.52 -4.81 -12.00
N GLU A 70 -14.68 -5.10 -13.00
CA GLU A 70 -14.90 -6.20 -13.96
C GLU A 70 -14.74 -7.57 -13.31
N ASP A 71 -13.72 -7.74 -12.46
CA ASP A 71 -13.34 -9.05 -11.94
C ASP A 71 -13.89 -9.36 -10.55
N LEU A 72 -14.32 -8.36 -9.78
CA LEU A 72 -14.85 -8.55 -8.44
C LEU A 72 -16.32 -8.09 -8.33
N CYS A 73 -16.61 -6.81 -8.61
CA CYS A 73 -17.97 -6.28 -8.41
C CYS A 73 -19.01 -6.95 -9.32
N PHE A 74 -18.77 -7.06 -10.63
CA PHE A 74 -19.74 -7.69 -11.55
C PHE A 74 -19.97 -9.16 -11.21
N LYS A 75 -18.91 -9.90 -10.88
CA LYS A 75 -19.04 -11.31 -10.47
C LYS A 75 -19.85 -11.46 -9.19
N ALA A 76 -19.64 -10.57 -8.21
CA ALA A 76 -20.41 -10.58 -6.96
C ALA A 76 -21.89 -10.24 -7.20
N ILE A 77 -22.19 -9.30 -8.08
CA ILE A 77 -23.57 -8.91 -8.42
C ILE A 77 -24.32 -10.07 -9.10
N GLN A 78 -23.65 -10.84 -9.97
CA GLN A 78 -24.22 -12.01 -10.65
C GLN A 78 -24.66 -13.16 -9.73
N CYS A 79 -24.23 -13.15 -8.46
CA CYS A 79 -24.64 -14.13 -7.46
C CYS A 79 -25.97 -13.81 -6.77
N ASN A 80 -26.67 -12.74 -7.17
CA ASN A 80 -27.98 -12.34 -6.63
C ASN A 80 -29.14 -12.77 -7.53
#